data_AF-A0A8J8Q2Y8-F1
#
_entry.id   AF-A0A8J8Q2Y8-F1
#
_cell.length_a   1.000
_cell.length_b   1.000
_cell.length_c   1.000
_cell.angle_alpha   90.00
_cell.angle_beta   90.00
_cell.angle_gamma   90.00
#
_symmetry.space_group_name_H-M   'P 1'
#
loop_
_entity.id
_entity.type
_entity.pdbx_description
1 polymer ?
#
loop_
_entity_poly.entity_id
_entity_poly.type
_entity_poly.pdbx_seq_one_letter_code
_entity_poly.pdbx_strand_id
1 'polypeptide(L)'
;MDRSASSSRRRFLSGAAVGATAAFAGCTSVYGALPNRVTYARTRFRDVPSVPAAVETTDDHLHDLATEIDAYADGLEVWDRIDGPERRVVYSSRRLENALEFADSLPSEPPTIDTVETAGYHLSQAAGSDAYARVRADEFDRDPTAGAERWLDERASVQAEFDYETEAPSTFLAYGRAVEYSLRQAELGLSRLTDAEIDDGSRHASRAERIADLYGNTQRHRLRVRDARGYRKALRERDSGGEPFGETMAASRDVLAGRVSDLLADRDIWMDRTADFGDERRDVHSALYSRSLGERVETIDRIVDGGYEVYGTVELATLWLRFAAARAERDRLEAADEDRLDSGLVDAAKRDAVDRLEDVLESDPDPLALFFADRARSRLDSGDRSLERTSFDDDEDWRWMQANGYAHYLLARGILERIDEAVDVLATGG
;
A
#
# COMPACT_ATOMS: atom_id res chain seq x y z
N MET A 1 77.95 15.60 -25.51
CA MET A 1 76.55 16.00 -25.72
C MET A 1 75.68 14.78 -25.50
N ASP A 2 74.72 14.71 -24.61
CA ASP A 2 74.44 15.42 -23.37
C ASP A 2 73.48 14.48 -22.62
N ARG A 3 73.69 14.25 -21.32
CA ARG A 3 72.74 13.48 -20.48
C ARG A 3 71.70 14.47 -19.97
N SER A 4 70.41 14.26 -20.27
CA SER A 4 69.30 14.62 -19.38
C SER A 4 67.98 14.45 -20.12
N ALA A 5 67.11 13.55 -19.63
CA ALA A 5 65.66 13.80 -19.48
C ALA A 5 64.94 12.54 -18.98
N SER A 6 65.10 12.18 -17.70
CA SER A 6 64.16 11.26 -17.04
C SER A 6 63.65 11.77 -15.68
N SER A 7 63.96 13.01 -15.28
CA SER A 7 63.61 13.54 -13.96
C SER A 7 62.39 14.49 -13.92
N SER A 8 61.70 14.75 -15.04
CA SER A 8 60.63 15.75 -15.09
C SER A 8 59.24 15.22 -14.69
N ARG A 9 58.91 13.94 -14.92
CA ARG A 9 57.54 13.42 -14.64
C ARG A 9 57.28 12.99 -13.19
N ARG A 10 58.32 12.62 -12.41
CA ARG A 10 58.13 12.23 -11.00
C ARG A 10 57.96 13.39 -10.03
N ARG A 11 58.45 14.59 -10.35
CA ARG A 11 58.32 15.78 -9.47
C ARG A 11 56.98 16.51 -9.59
N PHE A 12 56.25 16.30 -10.69
CA PHE A 12 54.92 16.90 -10.86
C PHE A 12 53.85 16.15 -10.04
N LEU A 13 53.99 14.84 -9.87
CA LEU A 13 53.08 14.02 -9.05
C LEU A 13 53.32 14.16 -7.54
N SER A 14 54.55 14.48 -7.11
CA SER A 14 54.82 14.76 -5.69
C SER A 14 54.42 16.18 -5.27
N GLY A 15 54.40 17.16 -6.19
CA GLY A 15 53.93 18.52 -5.90
C GLY A 15 52.41 18.64 -5.78
N ALA A 16 51.67 17.87 -6.58
CA ALA A 16 50.20 17.81 -6.49
C ALA A 16 49.71 17.09 -5.22
N ALA A 17 50.45 16.10 -4.71
CA ALA A 17 50.09 15.37 -3.49
C ALA A 17 50.24 16.22 -2.21
N VAL A 18 51.25 17.10 -2.15
CA VAL A 18 51.47 17.97 -0.97
C VAL A 18 50.53 19.19 -0.99
N GLY A 19 50.19 19.71 -2.18
CA GLY A 19 49.18 20.77 -2.32
C GLY A 19 47.76 20.29 -1.98
N ALA A 20 47.41 19.05 -2.34
CA ALA A 20 46.12 18.45 -2.01
C ALA A 20 45.99 18.16 -0.50
N THR A 21 47.04 17.64 0.16
CA THR A 21 46.99 17.39 1.61
C THR A 21 46.98 18.68 2.44
N ALA A 22 47.64 19.76 1.99
CA ALA A 22 47.52 21.08 2.65
C ALA A 22 46.16 21.76 2.41
N ALA A 23 45.54 21.56 1.24
CA ALA A 23 44.17 22.02 0.97
C ALA A 23 43.13 21.23 1.79
N PHE A 24 43.29 19.92 1.97
CA PHE A 24 42.43 19.14 2.85
C PHE A 24 42.66 19.42 4.35
N ALA A 25 43.89 19.74 4.76
CA ALA A 25 44.17 20.17 6.13
C ALA A 25 43.59 21.58 6.44
N GLY A 26 43.60 22.48 5.47
CA GLY A 26 42.92 23.79 5.56
C GLY A 26 41.39 23.70 5.52
N CYS A 27 40.85 22.64 4.95
CA CYS A 27 39.42 22.36 5.03
C CYS A 27 39.02 21.69 6.37
N THR A 28 39.90 20.92 7.02
CA THR A 28 39.57 20.32 8.33
C THR A 28 39.37 21.34 9.45
N SER A 29 39.88 22.57 9.34
CA SER A 29 39.55 23.66 10.29
C SER A 29 38.20 24.33 10.02
N VAL A 30 37.56 24.08 8.87
CA VAL A 30 36.21 24.56 8.53
C VAL A 30 35.16 23.44 8.69
N TYR A 31 35.59 22.18 8.74
CA TYR A 31 34.70 21.01 8.95
C TYR A 31 34.32 20.73 10.42
N GLY A 32 34.65 21.61 11.36
CA GLY A 32 34.23 21.50 12.76
C GLY A 32 32.69 21.58 12.98
N ALA A 33 31.91 21.89 11.94
CA ALA A 33 30.46 22.10 12.03
C ALA A 33 29.60 21.28 11.04
N LEU A 34 30.18 20.35 10.26
CA LEU A 34 29.47 19.71 9.12
C LEU A 34 29.36 18.17 9.06
N PRO A 35 29.57 17.36 10.13
CA PRO A 35 29.07 15.99 10.16
C PRO A 35 27.54 15.93 10.11
N ASN A 36 26.86 16.83 10.82
CA ASN A 36 25.40 16.80 10.99
C ASN A 36 24.63 17.03 9.69
N ARG A 37 25.10 17.87 8.77
CA ARG A 37 24.37 18.12 7.50
C ARG A 37 24.44 16.95 6.52
N VAL A 38 25.55 16.21 6.51
CA VAL A 38 25.73 15.03 5.65
C VAL A 38 24.94 13.85 6.20
N THR A 39 24.95 13.64 7.52
CA THR A 39 24.10 12.63 8.18
C THR A 39 22.62 12.97 8.05
N TYR A 40 22.24 14.24 8.20
CA TYR A 40 20.88 14.75 7.99
C TYR A 40 20.39 14.48 6.57
N ALA A 41 21.18 14.87 5.55
CA ALA A 41 20.83 14.59 4.16
C ALA A 41 20.75 13.08 3.87
N ARG A 42 21.73 12.29 4.34
CA ARG A 42 21.72 10.82 4.15
C ARG A 42 20.54 10.14 4.81
N THR A 43 20.08 10.66 5.95
CA THR A 43 18.95 10.07 6.67
C THR A 43 17.62 10.44 6.01
N ARG A 44 17.44 11.72 5.68
CA ARG A 44 16.25 12.21 4.99
C ARG A 44 16.03 11.50 3.65
N PHE A 45 17.11 11.29 2.89
CA PHE A 45 17.09 10.61 1.60
C PHE A 45 17.46 9.13 1.68
N ARG A 46 17.38 8.48 2.85
CA ARG A 46 17.54 7.03 2.91
C ARG A 46 16.33 6.41 2.22
N ASP A 47 16.60 5.61 1.19
CA ASP A 47 15.57 4.87 0.48
C ASP A 47 14.95 3.82 1.40
N VAL A 48 13.63 3.73 1.36
CA VAL A 48 12.89 2.66 2.05
C VAL A 48 13.03 1.39 1.20
N PRO A 49 13.55 0.27 1.75
CA PRO A 49 13.72 -0.96 0.99
C PRO A 49 12.37 -1.48 0.50
N SER A 50 12.37 -2.08 -0.70
CA SER A 50 11.18 -2.72 -1.23
C SER A 50 10.87 -4.01 -0.49
N VAL A 51 9.62 -4.17 -0.06
CA VAL A 51 9.11 -5.44 0.48
C VAL A 51 8.67 -6.33 -0.69
N PRO A 52 9.15 -7.59 -0.79
CA PRO A 52 8.63 -8.55 -1.75
C PRO A 52 7.13 -8.75 -1.58
N ALA A 53 6.41 -9.01 -2.67
CA ALA A 53 4.98 -9.25 -2.60
C ALA A 53 4.68 -10.50 -1.76
N ALA A 54 3.79 -10.35 -0.78
CA ALA A 54 3.34 -11.47 0.06
C ALA A 54 2.63 -12.58 -0.73
N VAL A 55 1.98 -12.21 -1.83
CA VAL A 55 1.12 -13.09 -2.63
C VAL A 55 1.43 -12.90 -4.09
N GLU A 56 1.55 -14.02 -4.78
CA GLU A 56 1.68 -14.13 -6.22
C GLU A 56 0.38 -14.72 -6.80
N THR A 57 0.16 -14.52 -8.09
CA THR A 57 -0.89 -15.19 -8.87
C THR A 57 -0.24 -16.09 -9.93
N THR A 58 -1.02 -16.55 -10.91
CA THR A 58 -0.53 -17.38 -12.01
C THR A 58 -0.30 -16.54 -13.28
N ASP A 59 0.71 -16.88 -14.07
CA ASP A 59 1.01 -16.20 -15.34
C ASP A 59 -0.21 -16.17 -16.29
N ASP A 60 -0.95 -17.28 -16.35
CA ASP A 60 -2.19 -17.40 -17.13
C ASP A 60 -3.20 -16.28 -16.80
N HIS A 61 -3.31 -15.92 -15.51
CA HIS A 61 -4.26 -14.90 -15.05
C HIS A 61 -3.89 -13.51 -15.56
N LEU A 62 -2.60 -13.15 -15.57
CA LEU A 62 -2.17 -11.87 -16.15
C LEU A 62 -2.27 -11.88 -17.67
N HIS A 63 -2.00 -13.01 -18.33
CA HIS A 63 -2.15 -13.11 -19.77
C HIS A 63 -3.60 -12.94 -20.22
N ASP A 64 -4.54 -13.58 -19.51
CA ASP A 64 -5.97 -13.40 -19.73
C ASP A 64 -6.40 -11.95 -19.52
N LEU A 65 -5.84 -11.28 -18.50
CA LEU A 65 -6.12 -9.86 -18.22
C LEU A 65 -5.53 -8.93 -19.28
N ALA A 66 -4.33 -9.20 -19.78
CA ALA A 66 -3.73 -8.48 -20.91
C ALA A 66 -4.64 -8.56 -22.14
N THR A 67 -5.08 -9.78 -22.47
CA THR A 67 -5.98 -10.04 -23.59
C THR A 67 -7.32 -9.32 -23.43
N GLU A 68 -7.83 -9.21 -22.20
CA GLU A 68 -9.06 -8.46 -21.92
C GLU A 68 -8.88 -6.94 -22.07
N ILE A 69 -7.71 -6.40 -21.72
CA ILE A 69 -7.37 -4.99 -21.97
C ILE A 69 -7.27 -4.73 -23.48
N ASP A 70 -6.57 -5.60 -24.21
CA ASP A 70 -6.36 -5.50 -25.66
C ASP A 70 -7.67 -5.59 -26.46
N ALA A 71 -8.69 -6.26 -25.93
CA ALA A 71 -10.02 -6.31 -26.52
C ALA A 71 -10.69 -4.92 -26.67
N TYR A 72 -10.15 -3.89 -26.01
CA TYR A 72 -10.60 -2.50 -26.13
C TYR A 72 -9.80 -1.66 -27.13
N ALA A 73 -8.83 -2.24 -27.86
CA ALA A 73 -7.97 -1.51 -28.81
C ALA A 73 -8.76 -0.77 -29.90
N ASP A 74 -9.83 -1.39 -30.41
CA ASP A 74 -10.74 -0.79 -31.41
C ASP A 74 -11.38 0.52 -30.92
N GLY A 75 -11.41 0.76 -29.60
CA GLY A 75 -11.87 2.01 -29.01
C GLY A 75 -11.05 3.23 -29.49
N LEU A 76 -9.78 3.06 -29.84
CA LEU A 76 -8.95 4.14 -30.39
C LEU A 76 -9.47 4.64 -31.74
N GLU A 77 -9.93 3.74 -32.61
CA GLU A 77 -10.55 4.13 -33.89
C GLU A 77 -11.87 4.89 -33.69
N VAL A 78 -12.57 4.65 -32.57
CA VAL A 78 -13.76 5.43 -32.20
C VAL A 78 -13.34 6.83 -31.73
N TRP A 79 -12.27 6.94 -30.94
CA TRP A 79 -11.72 8.22 -30.50
C TRP A 79 -11.31 9.13 -31.65
N ASP A 80 -10.75 8.58 -32.74
CA ASP A 80 -10.37 9.34 -33.93
C ASP A 80 -11.56 9.95 -34.69
N ARG A 81 -12.77 9.40 -34.49
CA ARG A 81 -13.99 9.79 -35.21
C ARG A 81 -14.86 10.79 -34.45
N ILE A 82 -14.67 10.95 -33.14
CA ILE A 82 -15.48 11.86 -32.33
C ILE A 82 -14.87 13.27 -32.29
N ASP A 83 -15.68 14.28 -32.64
CA ASP A 83 -15.22 15.68 -32.72
C ASP A 83 -15.16 16.36 -31.33
N GLY A 84 -14.06 17.07 -31.09
CA GLY A 84 -13.98 18.20 -30.14
C GLY A 84 -13.13 17.97 -28.88
N PRO A 85 -12.31 18.96 -28.47
CA PRO A 85 -11.60 18.88 -27.19
C PRO A 85 -12.58 19.12 -26.03
N GLU A 86 -12.79 18.12 -25.18
CA GLU A 86 -13.53 18.33 -23.93
C GLU A 86 -12.62 18.87 -22.82
N ARG A 87 -13.03 20.00 -22.25
CA ARG A 87 -12.40 20.55 -21.05
C ARG A 87 -12.82 19.71 -19.85
N ARG A 88 -11.86 19.00 -19.24
CA ARG A 88 -11.93 18.30 -17.94
C ARG A 88 -12.86 17.08 -17.87
N VAL A 89 -12.70 16.13 -18.79
CA VAL A 89 -13.26 14.78 -18.64
C VAL A 89 -12.26 13.79 -18.06
N VAL A 90 -12.76 12.78 -17.34
CA VAL A 90 -11.94 11.72 -16.74
C VAL A 90 -11.41 10.74 -17.79
N TYR A 91 -12.19 10.47 -18.84
CA TYR A 91 -11.89 9.49 -19.90
C TYR A 91 -11.23 10.14 -21.12
N SER A 92 -10.27 9.46 -21.74
CA SER A 92 -9.51 10.00 -22.88
C SER A 92 -8.82 8.91 -23.71
N SER A 93 -8.54 9.18 -24.99
CA SER A 93 -7.73 8.30 -25.85
C SER A 93 -6.40 7.94 -25.20
N ARG A 94 -5.68 8.92 -24.63
CA ARG A 94 -4.41 8.70 -23.93
C ARG A 94 -4.49 7.68 -22.78
N ARG A 95 -5.62 7.63 -22.07
CA ARG A 95 -5.80 6.63 -20.99
C ARG A 95 -6.00 5.23 -21.55
N LEU A 96 -6.68 5.10 -22.69
CA LEU A 96 -6.79 3.84 -23.41
C LEU A 96 -5.43 3.41 -23.97
N GLU A 97 -4.70 4.32 -24.63
CA GLU A 97 -3.32 4.09 -25.11
C GLU A 97 -2.42 3.59 -23.98
N ASN A 98 -2.37 4.30 -22.85
CA ASN A 98 -1.57 3.88 -21.69
C ASN A 98 -1.98 2.50 -21.13
N ALA A 99 -3.24 2.10 -21.26
CA ALA A 99 -3.69 0.78 -20.82
C ALA A 99 -3.25 -0.33 -21.79
N LEU A 100 -3.30 -0.07 -23.10
CA LEU A 100 -2.81 -0.98 -24.12
C LEU A 100 -1.28 -1.11 -24.06
N GLU A 101 -0.56 0.00 -23.91
CA GLU A 101 0.89 0.00 -23.67
C GLU A 101 1.26 -0.80 -22.42
N PHE A 102 0.45 -0.72 -21.35
CA PHE A 102 0.64 -1.54 -20.16
C PHE A 102 0.43 -3.03 -20.47
N ALA A 103 -0.61 -3.41 -21.20
CA ALA A 103 -0.86 -4.81 -21.58
C ALA A 103 0.29 -5.39 -22.44
N ASP A 104 0.80 -4.61 -23.40
CA ASP A 104 1.95 -4.96 -24.24
C ASP A 104 3.26 -5.10 -23.46
N SER A 105 3.40 -4.37 -22.35
CA SER A 105 4.62 -4.31 -21.54
C SER A 105 4.54 -5.08 -20.23
N LEU A 106 3.52 -5.93 -20.06
CA LEU A 106 3.37 -6.73 -18.85
C LEU A 106 4.66 -7.50 -18.53
N PRO A 107 5.16 -7.38 -17.28
CA PRO A 107 6.46 -7.92 -16.92
C PRO A 107 6.48 -9.45 -17.02
N SER A 108 7.65 -10.01 -17.34
CA SER A 108 7.90 -11.46 -17.36
C SER A 108 8.23 -12.05 -15.99
N GLU A 109 8.19 -11.23 -14.94
CA GLU A 109 8.44 -11.65 -13.55
C GLU A 109 7.17 -12.28 -12.95
N PRO A 110 7.30 -13.06 -11.85
CA PRO A 110 6.14 -13.68 -11.21
C PRO A 110 5.06 -12.63 -10.91
N PRO A 111 3.81 -12.91 -11.30
CA PRO A 111 2.76 -11.92 -11.23
C PRO A 111 2.35 -11.69 -9.78
N THR A 112 2.56 -10.47 -9.27
CA THR A 112 2.28 -10.12 -7.88
C THR A 112 0.89 -9.52 -7.70
N ILE A 113 0.40 -9.45 -6.46
CA ILE A 113 -0.83 -8.73 -6.13
C ILE A 113 -0.81 -7.28 -6.63
N ASP A 114 0.32 -6.56 -6.55
CA ASP A 114 0.45 -5.19 -7.02
C ASP A 114 0.34 -5.09 -8.54
N THR A 115 0.89 -6.08 -9.26
CA THR A 115 0.77 -6.18 -10.71
C THR A 115 -0.70 -6.41 -11.11
N VAL A 116 -1.41 -7.30 -10.42
CA VAL A 116 -2.85 -7.55 -10.66
C VAL A 116 -3.71 -6.32 -10.34
N GLU A 117 -3.42 -5.63 -9.24
CA GLU A 117 -4.08 -4.38 -8.87
C GLU A 117 -3.92 -3.31 -9.95
N THR A 118 -2.69 -3.11 -10.41
CA THR A 118 -2.34 -2.17 -11.48
C THR A 118 -3.01 -2.55 -12.80
N ALA A 119 -2.94 -3.82 -13.19
CA ALA A 119 -3.55 -4.31 -14.41
C ALA A 119 -5.07 -4.12 -14.42
N GLY A 120 -5.74 -4.40 -13.29
CA GLY A 120 -7.18 -4.16 -13.22
C GLY A 120 -7.57 -2.68 -13.14
N TYR A 121 -6.69 -1.79 -12.66
CA TYR A 121 -6.86 -0.35 -12.87
C TYR A 121 -6.84 -0.01 -14.37
N HIS A 122 -5.86 -0.53 -15.12
CA HIS A 122 -5.78 -0.34 -16.57
C HIS A 122 -6.97 -0.93 -17.33
N LEU A 123 -7.47 -2.11 -16.94
CA LEU A 123 -8.72 -2.67 -17.47
C LEU A 123 -9.90 -1.71 -17.30
N SER A 124 -10.06 -1.15 -16.10
CA SER A 124 -11.14 -0.18 -15.84
C SER A 124 -10.99 1.08 -16.70
N GLN A 125 -9.76 1.58 -16.88
CA GLN A 125 -9.47 2.73 -17.74
C GLN A 125 -9.73 2.44 -19.22
N ALA A 126 -9.32 1.27 -19.71
CA ALA A 126 -9.55 0.85 -21.09
C ALA A 126 -11.04 0.69 -21.39
N ALA A 127 -11.74 -0.09 -20.56
CA ALA A 127 -13.17 -0.33 -20.67
C ALA A 127 -13.99 0.97 -20.60
N GLY A 128 -13.70 1.84 -19.62
CA GLY A 128 -14.37 3.12 -19.47
C GLY A 128 -14.10 4.08 -20.63
N SER A 129 -12.85 4.14 -21.11
CA SER A 129 -12.48 5.03 -22.22
C SER A 129 -13.06 4.57 -23.56
N ASP A 130 -13.14 3.27 -23.82
CA ASP A 130 -13.85 2.69 -24.97
C ASP A 130 -15.35 2.99 -24.88
N ALA A 131 -15.98 2.71 -23.74
CA ALA A 131 -17.41 2.96 -23.53
C ALA A 131 -17.74 4.44 -23.71
N TYR A 132 -16.94 5.34 -23.16
CA TYR A 132 -17.10 6.78 -23.34
C TYR A 132 -17.11 7.16 -24.82
N ALA A 133 -16.11 6.72 -25.59
CA ALA A 133 -15.99 7.06 -27.00
C ALA A 133 -17.17 6.51 -27.81
N ARG A 134 -17.57 5.27 -27.56
CA ARG A 134 -18.72 4.65 -28.24
C ARG A 134 -20.03 5.34 -27.90
N VAL A 135 -20.25 5.78 -26.65
CA VAL A 135 -21.43 6.59 -26.33
C VAL A 135 -21.42 7.91 -27.10
N ARG A 136 -20.27 8.55 -27.23
CA ARG A 136 -20.13 9.81 -27.98
C ARG A 136 -20.32 9.66 -29.48
N ALA A 137 -20.04 8.48 -30.01
CA ALA A 137 -20.29 8.11 -31.40
C ALA A 137 -21.71 7.58 -31.64
N ASP A 138 -22.57 7.52 -30.62
CA ASP A 138 -23.88 6.84 -30.65
C ASP A 138 -23.78 5.34 -31.04
N GLU A 139 -22.69 4.67 -30.62
CA GLU A 139 -22.34 3.26 -30.90
C GLU A 139 -22.38 2.37 -29.63
N PHE A 140 -22.94 2.85 -28.51
CA PHE A 140 -23.02 2.09 -27.25
C PHE A 140 -24.48 1.79 -26.87
N ASP A 141 -24.98 0.64 -27.35
CA ASP A 141 -26.37 0.20 -27.14
C ASP A 141 -26.55 -0.83 -26.01
N ARG A 142 -25.45 -1.22 -25.36
CA ARG A 142 -25.49 -2.20 -24.26
C ARG A 142 -25.77 -1.52 -22.92
N ASP A 143 -26.42 -2.24 -22.03
CA ASP A 143 -26.51 -1.84 -20.62
C ASP A 143 -25.10 -1.87 -19.98
N PRO A 144 -24.60 -0.74 -19.43
CA PRO A 144 -23.26 -0.68 -18.84
C PRO A 144 -23.09 -1.58 -17.61
N THR A 145 -24.18 -1.91 -16.91
CA THR A 145 -24.15 -2.78 -15.72
C THR A 145 -24.51 -4.23 -16.05
N ALA A 146 -24.78 -4.53 -17.33
CA ALA A 146 -25.19 -5.85 -17.79
C ALA A 146 -24.32 -6.94 -17.17
N GLY A 147 -24.93 -8.00 -16.63
CA GLY A 147 -24.24 -9.12 -16.01
C GLY A 147 -23.73 -8.88 -14.59
N ALA A 148 -23.94 -7.73 -13.97
CA ALA A 148 -23.58 -7.51 -12.56
C ALA A 148 -24.20 -8.57 -11.64
N GLU A 149 -25.50 -8.86 -11.79
CA GLU A 149 -26.21 -9.89 -11.02
C GLU A 149 -25.61 -11.29 -11.23
N ARG A 150 -25.39 -11.70 -12.48
CA ARG A 150 -24.72 -12.98 -12.79
C ARG A 150 -23.36 -13.09 -12.11
N TRP A 151 -22.58 -12.01 -12.07
CA TRP A 151 -21.27 -12.03 -11.42
C TRP A 151 -21.34 -11.95 -9.90
N LEU A 152 -22.43 -11.44 -9.31
CA LEU A 152 -22.73 -11.60 -7.89
C LEU A 152 -22.99 -13.06 -7.54
N ASP A 153 -23.76 -13.78 -8.36
CA ASP A 153 -23.99 -15.21 -8.20
C ASP A 153 -22.69 -15.99 -8.34
N GLU A 154 -21.88 -15.66 -9.35
CA GLU A 154 -20.57 -16.28 -9.57
C GLU A 154 -19.65 -16.04 -8.36
N ARG A 155 -19.62 -14.82 -7.82
CA ARG A 155 -18.87 -14.48 -6.61
C ARG A 155 -19.31 -15.36 -5.44
N ALA A 156 -20.62 -15.53 -5.23
CA ALA A 156 -21.15 -16.37 -4.16
C ALA A 156 -20.76 -17.84 -4.35
N SER A 157 -20.77 -18.34 -5.60
CA SER A 157 -20.28 -19.68 -5.92
C SER A 157 -18.81 -19.84 -5.57
N VAL A 158 -17.95 -18.89 -5.97
CA VAL A 158 -16.50 -18.94 -5.65
C VAL A 158 -16.26 -18.88 -4.14
N GLN A 159 -17.03 -18.08 -3.40
CA GLN A 159 -16.95 -17.99 -1.96
C GLN A 159 -17.34 -19.32 -1.28
N ALA A 160 -18.40 -19.97 -1.74
CA ALA A 160 -18.87 -21.24 -1.20
C ALA A 160 -17.90 -22.41 -1.42
N GLU A 161 -16.98 -22.30 -2.37
CA GLU A 161 -15.94 -23.29 -2.63
C GLU A 161 -14.66 -23.05 -1.79
N PHE A 162 -14.57 -21.97 -1.02
CA PHE A 162 -13.37 -21.68 -0.24
C PHE A 162 -13.30 -22.58 1.01
N ASP A 163 -12.40 -23.56 1.00
CA ASP A 163 -12.21 -24.49 2.13
C ASP A 163 -11.15 -23.97 3.10
N TYR A 164 -11.51 -23.95 4.39
CA TYR A 164 -10.64 -23.50 5.49
C TYR A 164 -9.78 -24.65 6.02
N GLU A 165 -8.93 -25.21 5.17
CA GLU A 165 -8.04 -26.32 5.48
C GLU A 165 -6.60 -25.97 5.06
N THR A 166 -5.62 -26.18 5.95
CA THR A 166 -4.22 -25.81 5.71
C THR A 166 -3.23 -26.65 6.51
N GLU A 167 -2.04 -26.86 5.96
CA GLU A 167 -0.84 -27.29 6.71
C GLU A 167 0.18 -26.15 6.91
N ALA A 168 -0.05 -25.00 6.27
CA ALA A 168 0.83 -23.83 6.26
C ALA A 168 0.07 -22.54 6.60
N PRO A 169 -0.28 -22.32 7.88
CA PRO A 169 -1.17 -21.23 8.31
C PRO A 169 -0.79 -19.84 7.77
N SER A 170 0.48 -19.46 7.81
CA SER A 170 0.93 -18.16 7.30
C SER A 170 0.66 -17.98 5.80
N THR A 171 0.93 -19.01 5.00
CA THR A 171 0.66 -18.99 3.56
C THR A 171 -0.84 -18.94 3.29
N PHE A 172 -1.60 -19.79 3.98
CA PHE A 172 -3.06 -19.83 3.88
C PHE A 172 -3.70 -18.48 4.23
N LEU A 173 -3.29 -17.85 5.34
CA LEU A 173 -3.84 -16.57 5.78
C LEU A 173 -3.50 -15.43 4.81
N ALA A 174 -2.28 -15.38 4.28
CA ALA A 174 -1.88 -14.36 3.30
C ALA A 174 -2.69 -14.46 2.00
N TYR A 175 -2.77 -15.66 1.41
CA TYR A 175 -3.51 -15.90 0.17
C TYR A 175 -5.02 -15.85 0.38
N GLY A 176 -5.53 -16.48 1.44
CA GLY A 176 -6.94 -16.48 1.80
C GLY A 176 -7.48 -15.07 2.03
N ARG A 177 -6.68 -14.20 2.66
CA ARG A 177 -6.98 -12.77 2.76
C ARG A 177 -7.08 -12.10 1.39
N ALA A 178 -6.18 -12.39 0.44
CA ALA A 178 -6.25 -11.84 -0.91
C ALA A 178 -7.48 -12.34 -1.70
N VAL A 179 -7.84 -13.61 -1.56
CA VAL A 179 -9.04 -14.23 -2.13
C VAL A 179 -10.30 -13.53 -1.61
N GLU A 180 -10.49 -13.54 -0.30
CA GLU A 180 -11.69 -12.99 0.33
C GLU A 180 -11.79 -11.47 0.19
N TYR A 181 -10.67 -10.74 0.25
CA TYR A 181 -10.65 -9.30 -0.05
C TYR A 181 -11.20 -9.03 -1.45
N SER A 182 -10.74 -9.78 -2.45
CA SER A 182 -11.20 -9.63 -3.84
C SER A 182 -12.69 -9.93 -3.96
N LEU A 183 -13.17 -11.02 -3.35
CA LEU A 183 -14.59 -11.38 -3.36
C LEU A 183 -15.47 -10.33 -2.66
N ARG A 184 -15.02 -9.76 -1.54
CA ARG A 184 -15.75 -8.69 -0.85
C ARG A 184 -15.80 -7.41 -1.69
N GLN A 185 -14.69 -7.02 -2.32
CA GLN A 185 -14.70 -5.86 -3.23
C GLN A 185 -15.59 -6.10 -4.46
N ALA A 186 -15.67 -7.34 -4.94
CA ALA A 186 -16.62 -7.73 -5.99
C ALA A 186 -18.07 -7.58 -5.50
N GLU A 187 -18.40 -8.13 -4.33
CA GLU A 187 -19.74 -8.02 -3.73
C GLU A 187 -20.19 -6.57 -3.56
N LEU A 188 -19.37 -5.77 -2.87
CA LEU A 188 -19.70 -4.37 -2.55
C LEU A 188 -19.86 -3.53 -3.82
N GLY A 189 -19.05 -3.81 -4.84
CA GLY A 189 -19.11 -3.12 -6.12
C GLY A 189 -20.30 -3.53 -6.97
N LEU A 190 -20.45 -4.83 -7.22
CA LEU A 190 -21.51 -5.36 -8.08
C LEU A 190 -22.90 -5.15 -7.47
N SER A 191 -23.06 -5.28 -6.14
CA SER A 191 -24.34 -5.02 -5.47
C SER A 191 -24.82 -3.59 -5.71
N ARG A 192 -23.90 -2.61 -5.68
CA ARG A 192 -24.24 -1.21 -5.98
C ARG A 192 -24.59 -1.00 -7.45
N LEU A 193 -24.03 -1.80 -8.36
CA LEU A 193 -24.26 -1.70 -9.79
C LEU A 193 -25.58 -2.33 -10.24
N THR A 194 -26.08 -3.34 -9.52
CA THR A 194 -27.39 -3.96 -9.81
C THR A 194 -28.53 -2.96 -9.74
N ASP A 195 -28.48 -2.02 -8.79
CA ASP A 195 -29.49 -0.98 -8.60
C ASP A 195 -29.07 0.38 -9.19
N ALA A 196 -27.94 0.45 -9.91
CA ALA A 196 -27.41 1.72 -10.39
C ALA A 196 -28.21 2.24 -11.60
N GLU A 197 -28.84 3.39 -11.44
CA GLU A 197 -29.44 4.12 -12.55
C GLU A 197 -28.42 5.06 -13.22
N ILE A 198 -28.45 5.13 -14.55
CA ILE A 198 -27.58 6.05 -15.32
C ILE A 198 -27.86 7.51 -14.96
N ASP A 199 -29.03 7.83 -14.40
CA ASP A 199 -29.43 9.22 -14.09
C ASP A 199 -29.19 9.63 -12.62
N ASP A 200 -28.74 8.74 -11.74
CA ASP A 200 -28.50 9.00 -10.31
C ASP A 200 -27.13 9.66 -10.00
N GLY A 201 -26.44 10.15 -11.05
CA GLY A 201 -25.10 10.72 -10.95
C GLY A 201 -25.05 12.17 -10.45
N SER A 202 -23.85 12.60 -10.05
CA SER A 202 -23.59 14.00 -9.69
C SER A 202 -24.05 14.96 -10.80
N ARG A 203 -24.60 16.13 -10.43
CA ARG A 203 -25.15 17.15 -11.35
C ARG A 203 -24.17 17.68 -12.42
N HIS A 204 -22.92 17.21 -12.42
CA HIS A 204 -21.82 17.71 -13.24
C HIS A 204 -21.22 16.69 -14.22
N ALA A 205 -21.56 15.39 -14.15
CA ALA A 205 -21.05 14.39 -15.09
C ALA A 205 -21.97 14.27 -16.32
N SER A 206 -21.40 14.19 -17.52
CA SER A 206 -22.15 13.91 -18.75
C SER A 206 -22.72 12.48 -18.77
N ARG A 207 -23.71 12.19 -19.62
CA ARG A 207 -24.24 10.83 -19.77
C ARG A 207 -23.14 9.84 -20.20
N ALA A 208 -22.25 10.25 -21.09
CA ALA A 208 -21.12 9.43 -21.55
C ALA A 208 -20.16 9.09 -20.39
N GLU A 209 -19.84 10.05 -19.52
CA GLU A 209 -19.01 9.79 -18.33
C GLU A 209 -19.67 8.81 -17.37
N ARG A 210 -20.98 8.95 -17.13
CA ARG A 210 -21.69 8.03 -16.23
C ARG A 210 -21.74 6.60 -16.76
N ILE A 211 -21.99 6.43 -18.07
CA ILE A 211 -21.96 5.11 -18.71
C ILE A 211 -20.54 4.51 -18.66
N ALA A 212 -19.52 5.33 -18.92
CA ALA A 212 -18.12 4.91 -18.84
C ALA A 212 -17.70 4.50 -17.42
N ASP A 213 -18.08 5.27 -16.40
CA ASP A 213 -17.86 4.96 -15.00
C ASP A 213 -18.52 3.63 -14.61
N LEU A 214 -19.80 3.45 -14.95
CA LEU A 214 -20.53 2.21 -14.66
C LEU A 214 -19.87 1.02 -15.35
N TYR A 215 -19.61 1.11 -16.65
CA TYR A 215 -19.06 0.01 -17.43
C TYR A 215 -17.63 -0.37 -16.99
N GLY A 216 -16.76 0.63 -16.77
CA GLY A 216 -15.39 0.43 -16.29
C GLY A 216 -15.35 -0.17 -14.88
N ASN A 217 -16.25 0.24 -13.99
CA ASN A 217 -16.37 -0.35 -12.66
C ASN A 217 -16.94 -1.77 -12.72
N THR A 218 -17.92 -2.04 -13.58
CA THR A 218 -18.44 -3.40 -13.80
C THR A 218 -17.31 -4.34 -14.23
N GLN A 219 -16.46 -3.96 -15.18
CA GLN A 219 -15.32 -4.82 -15.57
C GLN A 219 -14.32 -5.00 -14.42
N ARG A 220 -14.02 -3.95 -13.66
CA ARG A 220 -13.14 -4.04 -12.49
C ARG A 220 -13.67 -5.03 -11.45
N HIS A 221 -14.96 -4.99 -11.12
CA HIS A 221 -15.54 -5.88 -10.12
C HIS A 221 -15.73 -7.32 -10.62
N ARG A 222 -15.92 -7.52 -11.93
CA ARG A 222 -15.86 -8.85 -12.55
C ARG A 222 -14.47 -9.45 -12.44
N LEU A 223 -13.45 -8.66 -12.74
CA LEU A 223 -12.06 -9.07 -12.60
C LEU A 223 -11.77 -9.51 -11.16
N ARG A 224 -12.30 -8.83 -10.13
CA ARG A 224 -12.12 -9.24 -8.73
C ARG A 224 -12.58 -10.68 -8.44
N VAL A 225 -13.64 -11.17 -9.10
CA VAL A 225 -14.07 -12.57 -8.97
C VAL A 225 -13.04 -13.51 -9.61
N ARG A 226 -12.41 -13.11 -10.71
CA ARG A 226 -11.34 -13.87 -11.36
C ARG A 226 -10.05 -13.82 -10.57
N ASP A 227 -9.68 -12.67 -10.01
CA ASP A 227 -8.52 -12.49 -9.12
C ASP A 227 -8.60 -13.49 -7.95
N ALA A 228 -9.78 -13.60 -7.32
CA ALA A 228 -10.01 -14.56 -6.25
C ALA A 228 -9.75 -16.01 -6.68
N ARG A 229 -10.10 -16.38 -7.92
CA ARG A 229 -9.79 -17.70 -8.49
C ARG A 229 -8.30 -17.89 -8.74
N GLY A 230 -7.64 -16.86 -9.29
CA GLY A 230 -6.19 -16.85 -9.51
C GLY A 230 -5.42 -17.08 -8.22
N TYR A 231 -5.73 -16.30 -7.17
CA TYR A 231 -5.11 -16.46 -5.86
C TYR A 231 -5.44 -17.81 -5.21
N ARG A 232 -6.67 -18.32 -5.34
CA ARG A 232 -7.02 -19.64 -4.82
C ARG A 232 -6.28 -20.77 -5.54
N LYS A 233 -6.10 -20.67 -6.86
CA LYS A 233 -5.27 -21.61 -7.65
C LYS A 233 -3.83 -21.57 -7.17
N ALA A 234 -3.25 -20.38 -7.07
CA ALA A 234 -1.88 -20.18 -6.58
C ALA A 234 -1.67 -20.65 -5.13
N LEU A 235 -2.69 -20.50 -4.27
CA LEU A 235 -2.71 -21.07 -2.92
C LEU A 235 -2.65 -22.60 -2.98
N ARG A 236 -3.52 -23.25 -3.76
CA ARG A 236 -3.57 -24.72 -3.86
C ARG A 236 -2.29 -25.36 -4.41
N GLU A 237 -1.49 -24.61 -5.17
CA GLU A 237 -0.17 -25.03 -5.63
C GLU A 237 0.90 -25.00 -4.51
N ARG A 238 0.70 -24.17 -3.48
CA ARG A 238 1.64 -23.96 -2.35
C ARG A 238 1.21 -24.66 -1.07
N ASP A 239 -0.09 -24.80 -0.88
CA ASP A 239 -0.75 -25.45 0.24
C ASP A 239 -1.91 -26.31 -0.30
N SER A 240 -1.69 -27.61 -0.39
CA SER A 240 -2.67 -28.57 -0.92
C SER A 240 -3.91 -28.74 -0.03
N GLY A 241 -3.97 -28.06 1.11
CA GLY A 241 -4.95 -28.30 2.16
C GLY A 241 -4.38 -29.20 3.26
N GLY A 242 -5.15 -29.38 4.33
CA GLY A 242 -4.69 -30.03 5.54
C GLY A 242 -5.80 -30.18 6.58
N GLU A 243 -5.47 -29.90 7.83
CA GLU A 243 -6.45 -29.94 8.92
C GLU A 243 -7.40 -28.73 8.85
N PRO A 244 -8.64 -28.87 9.34
CA PRO A 244 -9.57 -27.75 9.46
C PRO A 244 -8.98 -26.64 10.33
N PHE A 245 -8.92 -25.41 9.79
CA PHE A 245 -8.29 -24.25 10.42
C PHE A 245 -9.31 -23.25 11.00
N GLY A 246 -10.60 -23.46 10.73
CA GLY A 246 -11.68 -22.55 11.16
C GLY A 246 -11.74 -22.34 12.68
N GLU A 247 -11.51 -23.40 13.48
CA GLU A 247 -11.49 -23.29 14.95
C GLU A 247 -10.31 -22.43 15.45
N THR A 248 -9.11 -22.63 14.89
CA THR A 248 -7.93 -21.84 15.20
C THR A 248 -8.16 -20.37 14.86
N MET A 249 -8.70 -20.07 13.68
CA MET A 249 -9.01 -18.69 13.30
C MET A 249 -10.05 -18.04 14.22
N ALA A 250 -11.09 -18.79 14.62
CA ALA A 250 -12.07 -18.28 15.58
C ALA A 250 -11.43 -17.94 16.93
N ALA A 251 -10.55 -18.81 17.44
CA ALA A 251 -9.78 -18.54 18.65
C ALA A 251 -8.87 -17.31 18.50
N SER A 252 -8.14 -17.19 17.40
CA SER A 252 -7.32 -16.01 17.09
C SER A 252 -8.16 -14.73 17.06
N ARG A 253 -9.36 -14.77 16.47
CA ARG A 253 -10.30 -13.63 16.45
C ARG A 253 -10.71 -13.24 17.86
N ASP A 254 -11.08 -14.18 18.72
CA ASP A 254 -11.49 -13.90 20.10
C ASP A 254 -10.34 -13.24 20.89
N VAL A 255 -9.12 -13.78 20.76
CA VAL A 255 -7.92 -13.22 21.40
C VAL A 255 -7.65 -11.80 20.89
N LEU A 256 -7.64 -11.59 19.57
CA LEU A 256 -7.37 -10.29 18.97
C LEU A 256 -8.48 -9.27 19.27
N ALA A 257 -9.75 -9.68 19.28
CA ALA A 257 -10.88 -8.82 19.61
C ALA A 257 -10.79 -8.33 21.06
N GLY A 258 -10.42 -9.21 22.00
CA GLY A 258 -10.14 -8.84 23.39
C GLY A 258 -9.00 -7.82 23.48
N ARG A 259 -7.86 -8.10 22.83
CA ARG A 259 -6.70 -7.19 22.81
C ARG A 259 -7.04 -5.81 22.21
N VAL A 260 -7.81 -5.78 21.12
CA VAL A 260 -8.25 -4.52 20.49
C VAL A 260 -9.23 -3.77 21.38
N SER A 261 -10.18 -4.46 22.03
CA SER A 261 -11.13 -3.84 22.96
C SER A 261 -10.42 -3.11 24.10
N ASP A 262 -9.43 -3.77 24.73
CA ASP A 262 -8.61 -3.17 25.79
C ASP A 262 -7.84 -1.94 25.31
N LEU A 263 -7.28 -1.99 24.09
CA LEU A 263 -6.56 -0.87 23.49
C LEU A 263 -7.49 0.29 23.11
N LEU A 264 -8.72 0.02 22.70
CA LEU A 264 -9.73 1.04 22.42
C LEU A 264 -10.17 1.76 23.69
N ALA A 265 -10.35 1.03 24.80
CA ALA A 265 -10.69 1.62 26.09
C ALA A 265 -9.54 2.51 26.62
N ASP A 266 -8.29 2.03 26.53
CA ASP A 266 -7.10 2.82 26.87
C ASP A 266 -6.98 4.08 26.01
N ARG A 267 -7.30 3.98 24.71
CA ARG A 267 -7.29 5.11 23.78
C ARG A 267 -8.28 6.19 24.17
N ASP A 268 -9.51 5.85 24.54
CA ASP A 268 -10.54 6.85 24.84
C ASP A 268 -10.13 7.69 26.06
N ILE A 269 -9.60 7.05 27.10
CA ILE A 269 -9.03 7.72 28.28
C ILE A 269 -7.89 8.66 27.87
N TRP A 270 -7.08 8.22 26.91
CA TRP A 270 -5.91 8.95 26.49
C TRP A 270 -6.26 10.13 25.56
N MET A 271 -7.24 10.01 24.66
CA MET A 271 -7.68 11.11 23.78
C MET A 271 -8.14 12.33 24.59
N ASP A 272 -8.85 12.09 25.69
CA ASP A 272 -9.30 13.14 26.60
C ASP A 272 -8.13 13.92 27.23
N ARG A 273 -6.96 13.30 27.35
CA ARG A 273 -5.73 13.88 27.93
C ARG A 273 -4.81 14.55 26.91
N THR A 274 -5.08 14.42 25.61
CA THR A 274 -4.20 14.98 24.56
C THR A 274 -4.02 16.50 24.71
N ALA A 275 -5.04 17.20 25.23
CA ALA A 275 -5.00 18.63 25.51
C ALA A 275 -4.04 19.04 26.64
N ASP A 276 -3.59 18.09 27.46
CA ASP A 276 -2.69 18.33 28.60
C ASP A 276 -1.21 18.45 28.18
N PHE A 277 -0.87 18.07 26.95
CA PHE A 277 0.49 18.16 26.42
C PHE A 277 0.79 19.55 25.83
N GLY A 278 2.05 20.00 25.96
CA GLY A 278 2.55 21.18 25.24
C GLY A 278 2.51 20.99 23.72
N ASP A 279 2.54 22.09 22.95
CA ASP A 279 2.15 22.10 21.53
C ASP A 279 2.82 21.01 20.65
N GLU A 280 4.16 20.87 20.67
CA GLU A 280 4.87 19.86 19.84
C GLU A 280 4.55 18.42 20.26
N ARG A 281 4.49 18.14 21.57
CA ARG A 281 4.08 16.82 22.08
C ARG A 281 2.63 16.52 21.74
N ARG A 282 1.73 17.48 21.93
CA ARG A 282 0.32 17.35 21.55
C ARG A 282 0.18 16.96 20.08
N ASP A 283 0.95 17.59 19.20
CA ASP A 283 0.88 17.32 17.76
C ASP A 283 1.39 15.92 17.41
N VAL A 284 2.52 15.47 17.98
CA VAL A 284 3.06 14.10 17.78
C VAL A 284 2.09 13.05 18.30
N HIS A 285 1.59 13.26 19.52
CA HIS A 285 0.62 12.38 20.12
C HIS A 285 -0.64 12.34 19.24
N SER A 286 -1.29 13.48 18.96
CA SER A 286 -2.46 13.56 18.05
C SER A 286 -2.23 12.87 16.69
N ALA A 287 -1.04 13.03 16.11
CA ALA A 287 -0.66 12.32 14.89
C ALA A 287 -0.61 10.79 15.10
N LEU A 288 0.04 10.27 16.15
CA LEU A 288 0.07 8.84 16.46
C LEU A 288 -1.35 8.24 16.54
N TYR A 289 -2.31 8.93 17.17
CA TYR A 289 -3.68 8.43 17.27
C TYR A 289 -4.43 8.51 15.95
N SER A 290 -4.45 9.69 15.33
CA SER A 290 -5.16 9.87 14.05
C SER A 290 -4.68 8.89 12.98
N ARG A 291 -3.41 8.47 13.01
CA ARG A 291 -2.83 7.51 12.06
C ARG A 291 -2.94 6.05 12.47
N SER A 292 -3.10 5.76 13.76
CA SER A 292 -3.42 4.40 14.23
C SER A 292 -4.87 4.00 13.96
N LEU A 293 -5.77 4.98 13.77
CA LEU A 293 -7.14 4.72 13.33
C LEU A 293 -7.16 3.87 12.04
N GLY A 294 -7.83 2.73 12.14
CA GLY A 294 -8.09 1.80 11.03
C GLY A 294 -9.59 1.56 10.84
N GLU A 295 -9.93 0.43 10.23
CA GLU A 295 -11.31 -0.04 10.20
C GLU A 295 -11.84 -0.22 11.65
N ARG A 296 -13.13 0.07 11.86
CA ARG A 296 -13.75 -0.15 13.18
C ARG A 296 -13.94 -1.66 13.40
N VAL A 297 -13.88 -2.12 14.64
CA VAL A 297 -14.19 -3.52 15.01
C VAL A 297 -15.56 -3.93 14.44
N GLU A 298 -16.58 -3.08 14.55
CA GLU A 298 -17.90 -3.29 13.93
C GLU A 298 -17.87 -3.48 12.40
N THR A 299 -16.85 -2.97 11.72
CA THR A 299 -16.66 -3.20 10.28
C THR A 299 -16.05 -4.56 10.02
N ILE A 300 -15.14 -5.00 10.88
CA ILE A 300 -14.53 -6.32 10.84
C ILE A 300 -15.55 -7.40 11.17
N ASP A 301 -16.39 -7.20 12.19
CA ASP A 301 -17.46 -8.15 12.51
C ASP A 301 -18.40 -8.33 11.32
N ARG A 302 -18.79 -7.24 10.65
CA ARG A 302 -19.58 -7.30 9.41
C ARG A 302 -18.87 -7.99 8.25
N ILE A 303 -17.54 -7.97 8.20
CA ILE A 303 -16.75 -8.71 7.20
C ILE A 303 -16.88 -10.20 7.48
N VAL A 304 -16.65 -10.61 8.73
CA VAL A 304 -16.74 -12.01 9.17
C VAL A 304 -18.17 -12.54 9.00
N ASP A 305 -19.18 -11.78 9.43
CA ASP A 305 -20.61 -12.12 9.26
C ASP A 305 -21.01 -12.26 7.78
N GLY A 306 -20.30 -11.57 6.88
CA GLY A 306 -20.44 -11.69 5.43
C GLY A 306 -19.78 -12.94 4.83
N GLY A 307 -19.21 -13.82 5.65
CA GLY A 307 -18.52 -15.03 5.24
C GLY A 307 -17.10 -14.80 4.71
N TYR A 308 -16.45 -13.71 5.11
CA TYR A 308 -15.06 -13.39 4.78
C TYR A 308 -14.17 -13.52 6.03
N GLU A 309 -14.04 -14.76 6.51
CA GLU A 309 -13.42 -15.06 7.80
C GLU A 309 -11.92 -14.78 7.82
N VAL A 310 -11.16 -15.21 6.82
CA VAL A 310 -9.70 -14.98 6.77
C VAL A 310 -9.39 -13.49 6.70
N TYR A 311 -10.03 -12.78 5.77
CA TYR A 311 -9.84 -11.36 5.55
C TYR A 311 -10.23 -10.55 6.79
N GLY A 312 -11.37 -10.84 7.41
CA GLY A 312 -11.76 -10.21 8.67
C GLY A 312 -10.74 -10.45 9.79
N THR A 313 -10.27 -11.69 9.94
CA THR A 313 -9.29 -12.06 10.98
C THR A 313 -7.95 -11.36 10.78
N VAL A 314 -7.43 -11.31 9.56
CA VAL A 314 -6.16 -10.64 9.23
C VAL A 314 -6.26 -9.11 9.35
N GLU A 315 -7.41 -8.51 9.00
CA GLU A 315 -7.62 -7.07 9.23
C GLU A 315 -7.77 -6.75 10.72
N LEU A 316 -8.29 -7.67 11.55
CA LEU A 316 -8.27 -7.53 13.00
C LEU A 316 -6.86 -7.55 13.58
N ALA A 317 -5.99 -8.45 13.11
CA ALA A 317 -4.59 -8.45 13.47
C ALA A 317 -3.88 -7.17 13.02
N THR A 318 -4.20 -6.68 11.81
CA THR A 318 -3.69 -5.40 11.30
C THR A 318 -4.13 -4.22 12.19
N LEU A 319 -5.37 -4.24 12.68
CA LEU A 319 -5.89 -3.23 13.60
C LEU A 319 -5.21 -3.31 14.97
N TRP A 320 -5.04 -4.52 15.50
CA TRP A 320 -4.30 -4.76 16.75
C TRP A 320 -2.86 -4.25 16.65
N LEU A 321 -2.12 -4.60 15.60
CA LEU A 321 -0.75 -4.14 15.36
C LEU A 321 -0.64 -2.61 15.39
N ARG A 322 -1.58 -1.90 14.76
CA ARG A 322 -1.61 -0.43 14.75
C ARG A 322 -1.83 0.16 16.14
N PHE A 323 -2.78 -0.36 16.90
CA PHE A 323 -3.07 0.13 18.24
C PHE A 323 -1.99 -0.25 19.25
N ALA A 324 -1.46 -1.47 19.18
CA ALA A 324 -0.38 -1.94 20.04
C ALA A 324 0.91 -1.16 19.79
N ALA A 325 1.24 -0.88 18.52
CA ALA A 325 2.34 0.00 18.15
C ALA A 325 2.12 1.41 18.71
N ALA A 326 0.95 2.02 18.47
CA ALA A 326 0.65 3.37 18.97
C ALA A 326 0.77 3.47 20.50
N ARG A 327 0.23 2.48 21.23
CA ARG A 327 0.33 2.41 22.69
C ARG A 327 1.79 2.30 23.15
N ALA A 328 2.56 1.41 22.54
CA ALA A 328 3.95 1.21 22.94
C ALA A 328 4.83 2.45 22.64
N GLU A 329 4.64 3.09 21.49
CA GLU A 329 5.37 4.31 21.16
C GLU A 329 4.94 5.48 22.03
N ARG A 330 3.65 5.58 22.39
CA ARG A 330 3.20 6.52 23.42
C ARG A 330 3.97 6.30 24.72
N ASP A 331 3.96 5.07 25.23
CA ASP A 331 4.57 4.76 26.53
C ASP A 331 6.10 5.06 26.50
N ARG A 332 6.76 4.88 25.35
CA ARG A 332 8.16 5.29 25.15
C ARG A 332 8.34 6.80 25.13
N LEU A 333 7.46 7.54 24.44
CA LEU A 333 7.52 9.01 24.39
C LEU A 333 7.25 9.64 25.75
N GLU A 334 6.31 9.11 26.53
CA GLU A 334 6.02 9.59 27.89
C GLU A 334 7.16 9.27 28.87
N ALA A 335 7.89 8.17 28.65
CA ALA A 335 9.07 7.82 29.43
C ALA A 335 10.33 8.61 29.01
N ALA A 336 10.40 9.09 27.77
CA ALA A 336 11.48 9.92 27.28
C ALA A 336 11.30 11.37 27.79
N ASP A 337 12.36 11.97 28.32
CA ASP A 337 12.36 13.36 28.81
C ASP A 337 12.56 14.39 27.68
N GLU A 338 12.23 14.01 26.44
CA GLU A 338 12.46 14.82 25.24
C GLU A 338 11.16 15.55 24.85
N ASP A 339 11.11 16.84 25.15
CA ASP A 339 9.91 17.68 24.99
C ASP A 339 9.79 18.32 23.60
N ARG A 340 10.85 18.27 22.78
CA ARG A 340 10.90 18.98 21.50
C ARG A 340 11.04 18.04 20.31
N LEU A 341 10.21 18.29 19.30
CA LEU A 341 10.29 17.64 18.01
C LEU A 341 11.30 18.39 17.15
N ASP A 342 12.52 17.86 17.04
CA ASP A 342 13.49 18.37 16.09
C ASP A 342 13.72 17.41 14.91
N SER A 343 14.34 17.94 13.87
CA SER A 343 14.58 17.17 12.64
C SER A 343 15.53 15.99 12.82
N GLY A 344 16.40 16.03 13.84
CA GLY A 344 17.30 14.93 14.18
C GLY A 344 16.55 13.75 14.81
N LEU A 345 15.52 14.03 15.62
CA LEU A 345 14.63 13.01 16.19
C LEU A 345 13.82 12.30 15.10
N VAL A 346 13.25 13.07 14.17
CA VAL A 346 12.50 12.52 13.02
C VAL A 346 13.40 11.62 12.17
N ASP A 347 14.60 12.09 11.85
CA ASP A 347 15.60 11.33 11.11
C ASP A 347 16.02 10.05 11.85
N ALA A 348 16.22 10.12 13.17
CA ALA A 348 16.58 8.96 13.97
C ALA A 348 15.48 7.89 13.94
N ALA A 349 14.21 8.29 14.04
CA ALA A 349 13.09 7.35 13.93
C ALA A 349 12.95 6.76 12.52
N LYS A 350 13.18 7.53 11.44
CA LYS A 350 13.24 6.98 10.08
C LYS A 350 14.33 5.91 9.98
N ARG A 351 15.54 6.22 10.45
CA ARG A 351 16.68 5.28 10.43
C ARG A 351 16.35 3.98 11.15
N ASP A 352 15.87 4.09 12.38
CA ASP A 352 15.53 2.94 13.22
C ASP A 352 14.43 2.08 12.60
N ALA A 353 13.37 2.69 12.07
CA ALA A 353 12.29 1.97 11.41
C ALA A 353 12.74 1.30 10.09
N VAL A 354 13.62 1.94 9.31
CA VAL A 354 14.21 1.35 8.09
C VAL A 354 15.17 0.21 8.43
N ASP A 355 16.06 0.38 9.41
CA ASP A 355 16.96 -0.68 9.88
C ASP A 355 16.15 -1.91 10.34
N ARG A 356 15.02 -1.67 11.03
CA ARG A 356 14.10 -2.75 11.43
C ARG A 356 13.42 -3.44 10.27
N LEU A 357 13.07 -2.70 9.22
CA LEU A 357 12.49 -3.30 8.02
C LEU A 357 13.53 -4.14 7.30
N GLU A 358 14.77 -3.67 7.19
CA GLU A 358 15.89 -4.44 6.65
C GLU A 358 16.11 -5.73 7.46
N ASP A 359 16.16 -5.64 8.80
CA ASP A 359 16.28 -6.81 9.69
C ASP A 359 15.18 -7.86 9.43
N VAL A 360 13.93 -7.42 9.27
CA VAL A 360 12.78 -8.31 8.99
C VAL A 360 12.89 -8.94 7.60
N LEU A 361 13.40 -8.22 6.61
CA LEU A 361 13.54 -8.74 5.24
C LEU A 361 14.75 -9.67 5.08
N GLU A 362 15.81 -9.47 5.86
CA GLU A 362 17.00 -10.33 5.87
C GLU A 362 16.71 -11.75 6.37
N SER A 363 15.63 -11.96 7.13
CA SER A 363 15.26 -13.27 7.70
C SER A 363 14.49 -14.19 6.75
N ASP A 364 14.24 -13.76 5.51
CA ASP A 364 13.38 -14.45 4.53
C ASP A 364 11.99 -14.78 5.12
N PRO A 365 11.20 -13.74 5.47
CA PRO A 365 9.95 -13.89 6.21
C PRO A 365 8.88 -14.63 5.39
N ASP A 366 7.99 -15.33 6.09
CA ASP A 366 6.86 -16.02 5.49
C ASP A 366 5.82 -15.03 4.89
N PRO A 367 4.92 -15.48 4.00
CA PRO A 367 3.97 -14.60 3.29
C PRO A 367 3.16 -13.66 4.18
N LEU A 368 2.73 -14.13 5.36
CA LEU A 368 1.95 -13.31 6.28
C LEU A 368 2.80 -12.22 6.94
N ALA A 369 4.04 -12.52 7.33
CA ALA A 369 4.97 -11.51 7.82
C ALA A 369 5.32 -10.49 6.73
N LEU A 370 5.51 -10.91 5.46
CA LEU A 370 5.69 -9.99 4.32
C LEU A 370 4.50 -9.04 4.17
N PHE A 371 3.26 -9.52 4.33
CA PHE A 371 2.08 -8.67 4.29
C PHE A 371 2.12 -7.58 5.38
N PHE A 372 2.47 -7.94 6.62
CA PHE A 372 2.58 -6.96 7.70
C PHE A 372 3.78 -6.01 7.54
N ALA A 373 4.91 -6.51 7.00
CA ALA A 373 6.07 -5.70 6.65
C ALA A 373 5.72 -4.66 5.58
N ASP A 374 4.92 -5.02 4.57
CA ASP A 374 4.43 -4.07 3.57
C ASP A 374 3.52 -3.00 4.18
N ARG A 375 2.67 -3.37 5.17
CA ARG A 375 1.90 -2.37 5.93
C ARG A 375 2.79 -1.38 6.67
N ALA A 376 3.90 -1.84 7.23
CA ALA A 376 4.89 -0.97 7.89
C ALA A 376 5.64 -0.09 6.87
N ARG A 377 6.07 -0.66 5.74
CA ARG A 377 6.68 0.07 4.62
C ARG A 377 5.78 1.20 4.11
N SER A 378 4.49 0.91 3.92
CA SER A 378 3.49 1.92 3.54
C SER A 378 3.42 3.10 4.53
N ARG A 379 3.72 2.87 5.82
CA ARG A 379 3.84 3.94 6.82
C ARG A 379 5.12 4.74 6.64
N LEU A 380 6.26 4.10 6.38
CA LEU A 380 7.52 4.78 6.04
C LEU A 380 7.34 5.71 4.84
N ASP A 381 6.74 5.21 3.74
CA ASP A 381 6.48 6.00 2.53
C ASP A 381 5.53 7.18 2.80
N SER A 382 4.53 6.98 3.68
CA SER A 382 3.62 8.06 4.09
C SER A 382 4.33 9.09 4.98
N GLY A 383 5.31 8.66 5.77
CA GLY A 383 6.22 9.52 6.51
C GLY A 383 7.04 10.40 5.57
N ASP A 384 7.67 9.82 4.55
CA ASP A 384 8.43 10.55 3.53
C ASP A 384 7.55 11.57 2.80
N ARG A 385 6.36 11.16 2.34
CA ARG A 385 5.37 12.06 1.71
C ARG A 385 4.94 13.22 2.61
N SER A 386 4.84 13.01 3.92
CA SER A 386 4.52 14.09 4.87
C SER A 386 5.61 15.15 4.93
N LEU A 387 6.86 14.78 4.62
CA LEU A 387 8.04 15.67 4.67
C LEU A 387 8.43 16.26 3.30
N GLU A 388 7.84 15.79 2.20
CA GLU A 388 8.20 16.15 0.81
C GLU A 388 7.62 17.49 0.30
N ARG A 389 6.60 18.09 0.93
CA ARG A 389 5.98 19.31 0.38
C ARG A 389 6.81 20.58 0.57
N THR A 390 6.96 21.32 -0.54
CA THR A 390 7.83 22.50 -0.74
C THR A 390 7.10 23.85 -0.73
N SER A 391 5.83 23.92 -0.34
CA SER A 391 5.04 25.16 -0.36
C SER A 391 4.24 25.34 0.91
N PHE A 392 4.81 25.94 1.95
CA PHE A 392 4.06 26.30 3.15
C PHE A 392 4.44 27.70 3.62
N ASP A 393 3.40 28.50 3.87
CA ASP A 393 3.47 29.91 4.23
C ASP A 393 3.45 30.13 5.77
N ASP A 394 3.32 29.06 6.59
CA ASP A 394 3.20 29.14 8.06
C ASP A 394 4.00 28.03 8.80
N ASP A 395 4.54 28.38 9.98
CA ASP A 395 5.34 27.53 10.86
C ASP A 395 4.52 26.42 11.54
N GLU A 396 3.21 26.64 11.74
CA GLU A 396 2.29 25.64 12.35
C GLU A 396 2.06 24.43 11.43
N ASP A 397 1.82 24.66 10.14
CA ASP A 397 1.63 23.60 9.14
C ASP A 397 2.90 22.73 9.02
N TRP A 398 4.07 23.37 9.08
CA TRP A 398 5.34 22.66 9.05
C TRP A 398 5.54 21.79 10.29
N ARG A 399 5.25 22.31 11.50
CA ARG A 399 5.33 21.57 12.76
C ARG A 399 4.40 20.34 12.75
N TRP A 400 3.17 20.51 12.27
CA TRP A 400 2.22 19.41 12.14
C TRP A 400 2.71 18.34 11.14
N MET A 401 3.28 18.73 10.01
CA MET A 401 3.83 17.77 9.04
C MET A 401 5.02 16.98 9.59
N GLN A 402 5.90 17.63 10.35
CA GLN A 402 6.99 16.94 11.07
C GLN A 402 6.44 15.93 12.07
N ALA A 403 5.41 16.31 12.84
CA ALA A 403 4.76 15.42 13.78
C ALA A 403 4.09 14.21 13.08
N ASN A 404 3.48 14.44 11.91
CA ASN A 404 2.92 13.35 11.09
C ASN A 404 4.01 12.41 10.58
N GLY A 405 5.09 12.94 9.99
CA GLY A 405 6.20 12.13 9.51
C GLY A 405 6.81 11.28 10.62
N TYR A 406 7.06 11.90 11.78
CA TYR A 406 7.58 11.22 12.96
C TYR A 406 6.65 10.10 13.45
N ALA A 407 5.35 10.39 13.61
CA ALA A 407 4.35 9.40 14.02
C ALA A 407 4.29 8.22 13.05
N HIS A 408 4.43 8.46 11.74
CA HIS A 408 4.47 7.40 10.74
C HIS A 408 5.67 6.46 10.90
N TYR A 409 6.87 7.00 11.16
CA TYR A 409 8.06 6.19 11.41
C TYR A 409 7.96 5.40 12.72
N LEU A 410 7.46 6.02 13.79
CA LEU A 410 7.22 5.34 15.07
C LEU A 410 6.21 4.19 14.92
N LEU A 411 5.09 4.42 14.23
CA LEU A 411 4.12 3.36 13.97
C LEU A 411 4.70 2.23 13.11
N ALA A 412 5.50 2.56 12.10
CA ALA A 412 6.17 1.54 11.27
C ALA A 412 7.07 0.65 12.12
N ARG A 413 7.94 1.26 12.94
CA ARG A 413 8.80 0.56 13.89
C ARG A 413 8.00 -0.33 14.85
N GLY A 414 6.98 0.22 15.50
CA GLY A 414 6.17 -0.52 16.46
C GLY A 414 5.40 -1.68 15.84
N ILE A 415 5.00 -1.59 14.56
CA ILE A 415 4.42 -2.71 13.81
C ILE A 415 5.48 -3.77 13.54
N LEU A 416 6.66 -3.38 13.02
CA LEU A 416 7.77 -4.30 12.68
C LEU A 416 8.21 -5.13 13.90
N GLU A 417 8.28 -4.52 15.08
CA GLU A 417 8.62 -5.20 16.34
C GLU A 417 7.61 -6.29 16.77
N ARG A 418 6.41 -6.30 16.19
CA ARG A 418 5.28 -7.15 16.64
C ARG A 418 4.79 -8.13 15.57
N ILE A 419 5.46 -8.19 14.41
CA ILE A 419 5.04 -9.08 13.31
C ILE A 419 5.01 -10.53 13.78
N ASP A 420 6.07 -11.01 14.43
CA ASP A 420 6.16 -12.40 14.91
C ASP A 420 5.00 -12.74 15.87
N GLU A 421 4.64 -11.82 16.76
CA GLU A 421 3.52 -12.01 17.69
C GLU A 421 2.18 -12.05 16.95
N ALA A 422 1.99 -11.21 15.93
CA ALA A 422 0.78 -11.23 15.10
C ALA A 422 0.63 -12.57 14.36
N VAL A 423 1.73 -13.03 13.75
CA VAL A 423 1.79 -14.29 12.99
C VAL A 423 1.53 -15.46 13.92
N ASP A 424 2.15 -15.50 15.10
CA ASP A 424 1.98 -16.58 16.08
C ASP A 424 0.53 -16.68 16.58
N VAL A 425 -0.08 -15.56 16.98
CA VAL A 425 -1.50 -15.53 17.41
C VAL A 425 -2.42 -16.00 16.31
N LEU A 426 -2.17 -15.59 15.06
CA LEU A 426 -2.98 -15.98 13.91
C LEU A 426 -2.79 -17.45 13.52
N ALA A 427 -1.59 -18.00 13.64
CA ALA A 427 -1.27 -19.36 13.24
C ALA A 427 -1.69 -20.41 14.29
N THR A 428 -1.74 -20.04 15.56
CA THR A 428 -1.91 -20.99 16.68
C THR A 428 -3.19 -20.81 17.50
N GLY A 429 -3.90 -19.70 17.35
CA GLY A 429 -5.09 -19.39 18.16
C GLY A 429 -4.79 -18.60 19.45
N GLY A 430 -3.50 -18.41 19.79
CA GLY A 430 -3.04 -17.62 20.94
C GLY A 430 -2.76 -18.41 22.21
#